data_AF-A0A3B8KYP2-F1
#
_entry.id   AF-A0A3B8KYP2-F1
#
_cell.length_a   1.000
_cell.length_b   1.000
_cell.length_c   1.000
_cell.angle_alpha   90.00
_cell.angle_beta   90.00
_cell.angle_gamma   90.00
#
_symmetry.space_group_name_H-M   'P 1'
#
loop_
_entity.id
_entity.type
_entity.pdbx_description
1 polymer ?
#
loop_
_entity_poly.entity_id
_entity_poly.type
_entity_poly.pdbx_seq_one_letter_code
_entity_poly.pdbx_strand_id
1 'polypeptide(L)'
;MITVPADSRPPQYSRKSGGRHAHRSVFCLAVVLLAQPVTAGPQAVPRRLELFRGQHAQLRQTHVTALGKIRKFCLDREIDEGVKAVDAAIQLARVPPASSIQLPSDVARDLPGDLPPDQRQWQSQLRTLQRKHAQALFVLSRRVLKAGFTSFAFDLVRETAVTDPDSRTARKLLGFVRFGNRWVTPFASRQLRRRHVWHKTFGWLPATHVEKYESGQRYFKRRWVSADREAELRRDFRNAWEVRTDHYLVRTNHSLEEGVVLAEHLETFHRFFHSTFAGFFKSPEQIQKLFEGTSRVTSGVPKLVRPHVVHYYRDRDEYRRTLRRRIPQIDITNGLYMTDDRIAYFFHGQPADPLFPRATLFHEATHQLL
;
A
#
# COMPACT_ATOMS: atom_id res chain seq x y z
N MET A 1 -25.53 -67.10 35.56
CA MET A 1 -25.74 -67.29 34.11
C MET A 1 -24.49 -66.74 33.44
N ILE A 2 -23.54 -67.53 32.91
CA ILE A 2 -23.64 -68.75 32.06
C ILE A 2 -24.35 -68.36 30.75
N THR A 3 -23.78 -68.49 29.54
CA THR A 3 -22.84 -69.51 28.99
C THR A 3 -21.54 -68.99 28.34
N VAL A 4 -20.53 -69.87 28.25
CA VAL A 4 -19.39 -69.84 27.30
C VAL A 4 -19.17 -71.28 26.78
N PRO A 5 -18.81 -71.48 25.50
CA PRO A 5 -17.65 -72.32 25.11
C PRO A 5 -16.65 -71.48 24.27
N ALA A 6 -15.31 -71.65 24.31
CA ALA A 6 -14.43 -72.84 24.25
C ALA A 6 -14.34 -73.45 22.82
N ASP A 7 -13.17 -73.74 22.23
CA ASP A 7 -11.75 -73.54 22.63
C ASP A 7 -10.89 -73.27 21.33
N SER A 8 -9.58 -73.49 21.09
CA SER A 8 -8.51 -74.21 21.81
C SER A 8 -7.06 -73.77 21.44
N ARG A 9 -6.08 -74.55 21.95
CA ARG A 9 -4.63 -74.63 21.61
C ARG A 9 -4.25 -76.14 21.60
N PRO A 10 -2.98 -76.65 21.53
CA PRO A 10 -1.64 -76.02 21.46
C PRO A 10 -0.68 -76.77 20.45
N PRO A 11 0.63 -77.04 20.68
CA PRO A 11 1.81 -76.17 20.92
C PRO A 11 3.01 -76.42 19.94
N GLN A 12 4.18 -75.85 20.29
CA GLN A 12 5.56 -76.40 20.22
C GLN A 12 6.58 -75.95 19.13
N TYR A 13 7.67 -75.36 19.66
CA TYR A 13 9.10 -75.56 19.36
C TYR A 13 9.65 -75.52 17.91
N SER A 14 10.60 -74.60 17.70
CA SER A 14 11.94 -74.98 17.20
C SER A 14 13.02 -74.04 17.75
N ARG A 15 14.21 -74.58 18.03
CA ARG A 15 15.33 -73.86 18.66
C ARG A 15 16.65 -74.32 18.00
N LYS A 16 17.30 -73.46 17.22
CA LYS A 16 18.76 -73.50 16.92
C LYS A 16 19.26 -72.06 16.82
N SER A 17 20.25 -71.53 17.56
CA SER A 17 21.44 -72.05 18.29
C SER A 17 22.71 -72.19 17.44
N GLY A 18 23.67 -71.29 17.67
CA GLY A 18 25.02 -71.28 17.09
C GLY A 18 25.36 -69.97 16.38
N GLY A 19 26.30 -69.13 16.84
CA GLY A 19 27.02 -69.12 18.13
C GLY A 19 28.42 -68.52 18.02
N ARG A 20 29.05 -68.24 19.18
CA ARG A 20 30.43 -67.72 19.36
C ARG A 20 30.62 -66.24 18.94
N HIS A 21 31.55 -65.44 19.50
CA HIS A 21 32.38 -65.56 20.71
C HIS A 21 32.28 -64.23 21.51
N ALA A 22 32.65 -64.25 22.79
CA ALA A 22 32.90 -63.01 23.54
C ALA A 22 34.35 -62.52 23.30
N HIS A 23 34.58 -61.20 23.28
CA HIS A 23 35.47 -60.52 24.23
C HIS A 23 35.59 -59.00 23.98
N ARG A 24 35.41 -58.22 25.06
CA ARG A 24 36.04 -56.93 25.42
C ARG A 24 36.48 -55.95 24.31
N SER A 25 35.70 -54.88 24.20
CA SER A 25 36.14 -53.46 24.27
C SER A 25 37.25 -52.95 23.34
N VAL A 26 36.86 -52.19 22.31
CA VAL A 26 37.64 -51.05 21.76
C VAL A 26 36.71 -49.84 21.63
N PHE A 27 37.24 -48.64 21.84
CA PHE A 27 36.50 -47.37 21.91
C PHE A 27 36.25 -46.81 20.49
N CYS A 28 35.01 -46.88 19.99
CA CYS A 28 34.65 -46.24 18.71
C CYS A 28 34.11 -44.83 18.94
N LEU A 29 34.91 -43.82 18.60
CA LEU A 29 34.55 -42.40 18.72
C LEU A 29 33.49 -42.02 17.66
N ALA A 30 32.21 -42.13 18.02
CA ALA A 30 31.11 -41.71 17.16
C ALA A 30 31.06 -40.17 17.04
N VAL A 31 31.77 -39.62 16.05
CA VAL A 31 31.70 -38.21 15.68
C VAL A 31 30.33 -37.93 15.07
N VAL A 32 29.35 -37.60 15.93
CA VAL A 32 28.06 -37.07 15.51
C VAL A 32 28.31 -35.68 14.91
N LEU A 33 28.37 -35.62 13.57
CA LEU A 33 28.32 -34.36 12.83
C LEU A 33 26.94 -33.71 13.03
N LEU A 34 26.80 -33.01 14.15
CA LEU A 34 25.71 -32.07 14.38
C LEU A 34 25.76 -31.00 13.30
N ALA A 35 24.92 -31.17 12.27
CA ALA A 35 24.66 -30.17 11.27
C ALA A 35 23.93 -28.98 11.92
N GLN A 36 24.71 -28.13 12.60
CA GLN A 36 24.27 -26.88 13.19
C GLN A 36 23.49 -26.08 12.13
N PRO A 37 22.25 -25.64 12.40
CA PRO A 37 21.58 -24.73 11.49
C PRO A 37 22.43 -23.47 11.38
N VAL A 38 22.81 -23.09 10.15
CA VAL A 38 23.66 -21.92 9.92
C VAL A 38 22.86 -20.64 10.17
N THR A 39 22.69 -20.30 11.44
CA THR A 39 22.20 -19.01 11.91
C THR A 39 23.23 -17.96 11.49
N ALA A 40 22.94 -17.24 10.41
CA ALA A 40 23.81 -16.21 9.88
C ALA A 40 24.06 -15.15 10.97
N GLY A 41 25.30 -15.12 11.50
CA GLY A 41 25.66 -14.25 12.62
C GLY A 41 25.43 -12.76 12.32
N PRO A 42 25.37 -11.88 13.35
CA PRO A 42 24.93 -10.50 13.19
C PRO A 42 25.71 -9.68 12.16
N GLN A 43 26.99 -10.01 11.89
CA GLN A 43 27.80 -9.37 10.84
C GLN A 43 27.42 -9.77 9.40
N ALA A 44 26.74 -10.90 9.19
CA ALA A 44 26.33 -11.37 7.88
C ALA A 44 25.12 -10.59 7.30
N VAL A 45 24.25 -10.06 8.16
CA VAL A 45 23.05 -9.32 7.74
C VAL A 45 23.41 -7.98 7.06
N PRO A 46 24.27 -7.10 7.62
CA PRO A 46 24.78 -5.92 6.92
C PRO A 46 25.46 -6.27 5.59
N ARG A 47 26.37 -7.26 5.59
CA ARG A 47 27.12 -7.66 4.39
C ARG A 47 26.20 -8.12 3.24
N ARG A 48 25.08 -8.78 3.57
CA ARG A 48 24.09 -9.21 2.57
C ARG A 48 23.24 -8.05 2.06
N LEU A 49 22.91 -7.06 2.89
CA LEU A 49 22.21 -5.84 2.46
C LEU A 49 23.09 -5.00 1.54
N GLU A 50 24.38 -4.81 1.87
CA GLU A 50 25.32 -4.06 1.02
C GLU A 50 25.53 -4.73 -0.34
N LEU A 51 25.54 -6.06 -0.41
CA LEU A 51 25.59 -6.77 -1.70
C LEU A 51 24.36 -6.44 -2.58
N PHE A 52 23.17 -6.27 -2.00
CA PHE A 52 22.00 -5.84 -2.76
C PHE A 52 22.02 -4.35 -3.11
N ARG A 53 22.56 -3.48 -2.24
CA ARG A 53 22.80 -2.05 -2.52
C ARG A 53 23.79 -1.87 -3.68
N GLY A 54 24.88 -2.64 -3.71
CA GLY A 54 25.81 -2.67 -4.85
C GLY A 54 25.16 -3.14 -6.15
N GLN A 55 24.33 -4.19 -6.10
CA GLN A 55 23.56 -4.64 -7.28
C GLN A 55 22.55 -3.58 -7.76
N HIS A 56 21.93 -2.84 -6.84
CA HIS A 56 21.03 -1.72 -7.16
C HIS A 56 21.79 -0.54 -7.81
N ALA A 57 22.91 -0.13 -7.23
CA ALA A 57 23.77 0.92 -7.78
C ALA A 57 24.26 0.55 -9.19
N GLN A 58 24.68 -0.70 -9.42
CA GLN A 58 25.09 -1.18 -10.74
C GLN A 58 23.96 -1.14 -11.77
N LEU A 59 22.72 -1.50 -11.38
CA LEU A 59 21.55 -1.36 -12.25
C LEU A 59 21.28 0.10 -12.62
N ARG A 60 21.32 1.03 -11.66
CA ARG A 60 21.14 2.47 -11.90
C ARG A 60 22.22 3.03 -12.82
N GLN A 61 23.50 2.74 -12.54
CA GLN A 61 24.62 3.19 -13.37
C GLN A 61 24.50 2.67 -14.81
N THR A 62 24.12 1.40 -14.97
CA THR A 62 23.90 0.79 -16.30
C THR A 62 22.75 1.47 -17.04
N HIS A 63 21.67 1.85 -16.33
CA HIS A 63 20.55 2.60 -16.91
C HIS A 63 20.94 4.03 -17.30
N VAL A 64 21.62 4.77 -16.43
CA VAL A 64 22.11 6.14 -16.72
C VAL A 64 23.08 6.16 -17.89
N THR A 65 24.02 5.21 -17.98
CA THR A 65 24.92 5.08 -19.14
C THR A 65 24.15 4.75 -20.43
N ALA A 66 23.05 3.99 -20.36
CA ALA A 66 22.20 3.71 -21.53
C ALA A 66 21.34 4.93 -21.93
N LEU A 67 20.79 5.67 -20.97
CA LEU A 67 20.09 6.94 -21.22
C LEU A 67 21.02 7.98 -21.87
N GLY A 68 22.28 8.06 -21.44
CA GLY A 68 23.29 8.94 -22.04
C GLY A 68 23.51 8.72 -23.55
N LYS A 69 23.27 7.50 -24.06
CA LYS A 69 23.31 7.22 -25.51
C LYS A 69 22.11 7.83 -26.25
N ILE A 70 20.91 7.79 -25.66
CA ILE A 70 19.73 8.45 -26.21
C ILE A 70 19.90 9.97 -26.13
N ARG A 71 20.45 10.50 -25.02
CA ARG A 71 20.77 11.93 -24.87
C ARG A 71 21.71 12.39 -26.00
N LYS A 72 22.77 11.63 -26.27
CA LYS A 72 23.67 11.93 -27.40
C LYS A 72 22.94 11.88 -28.74
N PHE A 73 22.14 10.84 -29.02
CA PHE A 73 21.34 10.79 -30.26
C PHE A 73 20.42 12.02 -30.43
N CYS A 74 19.82 12.52 -29.35
CA CYS A 74 18.98 13.72 -29.41
C CYS A 74 19.79 15.00 -29.65
N LEU A 75 21.02 15.11 -29.11
CA LEU A 75 21.92 16.22 -29.39
C LEU A 75 22.45 16.19 -30.83
N ASP A 76 22.92 15.02 -31.30
CA ASP A 76 23.43 14.78 -32.66
C ASP A 76 22.34 14.96 -33.76
N ARG A 77 21.08 15.22 -33.37
CA ARG A 77 19.90 15.43 -34.22
C ARG A 77 19.09 16.67 -33.83
N GLU A 78 19.61 17.54 -32.95
CA GLU A 78 18.98 18.80 -32.52
C GLU A 78 17.55 18.66 -31.94
N ILE A 79 17.26 17.51 -31.32
CA ILE A 79 15.93 17.17 -30.76
C ILE A 79 15.82 17.64 -29.30
N ASP A 80 15.61 18.93 -29.14
CA ASP A 80 15.56 19.67 -27.88
C ASP A 80 14.60 19.05 -26.82
N GLU A 81 13.43 18.57 -27.26
CA GLU A 81 12.46 17.83 -26.44
C GLU A 81 13.03 16.51 -25.90
N GLY A 82 13.74 15.77 -26.76
CA GLY A 82 14.37 14.50 -26.41
C GLY A 82 15.50 14.67 -25.40
N VAL A 83 16.31 15.72 -25.54
CA VAL A 83 17.33 16.07 -24.54
C VAL A 83 16.68 16.35 -23.19
N LYS A 84 15.65 17.21 -23.14
CA LYS A 84 14.93 17.57 -21.90
C LYS A 84 14.27 16.35 -21.24
N ALA A 85 13.62 15.49 -22.02
CA ALA A 85 12.97 14.28 -21.52
C ALA A 85 13.97 13.22 -21.00
N VAL A 86 15.11 13.05 -21.68
CA VAL A 86 16.15 12.10 -21.24
C VAL A 86 16.92 12.64 -20.04
N ASP A 87 17.19 13.95 -19.95
CA ASP A 87 17.82 14.53 -18.75
C ASP A 87 16.92 14.43 -17.52
N ALA A 88 15.61 14.65 -17.67
CA ALA A 88 14.65 14.37 -16.59
C ALA A 88 14.71 12.90 -16.12
N ALA A 89 14.79 11.94 -17.05
CA ALA A 89 14.96 10.53 -16.72
C ALA A 89 16.31 10.21 -16.04
N ILE A 90 17.40 10.89 -16.44
CA ILE A 90 18.73 10.73 -15.82
C ILE A 90 18.74 11.25 -14.38
N GLN A 91 18.11 12.39 -14.09
CA GLN A 91 18.00 12.90 -12.71
C GLN A 91 17.11 11.98 -11.85
N LEU A 92 16.00 11.51 -12.41
CA LEU A 92 15.09 10.58 -11.74
C LEU A 92 15.74 9.22 -11.40
N ALA A 93 16.71 8.76 -12.21
CA ALA A 93 17.49 7.55 -11.94
C ALA A 93 18.64 7.75 -10.93
N ARG A 94 18.97 9.00 -10.56
CA ARG A 94 20.01 9.33 -9.57
C ARG A 94 19.43 9.49 -8.17
N VAL A 95 18.32 10.21 -8.04
CA VAL A 95 17.67 10.50 -6.75
C VAL A 95 16.90 9.27 -6.24
N PRO A 96 17.05 8.84 -4.96
CA PRO A 96 16.22 7.79 -4.39
C PRO A 96 14.72 8.13 -4.41
N PRO A 97 13.83 7.14 -4.66
CA PRO A 97 12.39 7.36 -4.65
C PRO A 97 11.89 7.76 -3.25
N ALA A 98 11.25 8.94 -3.13
CA ALA A 98 10.67 9.38 -1.86
C ALA A 98 9.53 8.46 -1.39
N SER A 99 9.40 8.26 -0.07
CA SER A 99 8.36 7.38 0.52
C SER A 99 6.91 7.77 0.18
N SER A 100 6.70 9.02 -0.26
CA SER A 100 5.42 9.68 -0.53
C SER A 100 5.14 9.96 -2.02
N ILE A 101 5.83 9.28 -2.96
CA ILE A 101 5.64 9.48 -4.41
C ILE A 101 4.17 9.47 -4.85
N GLN A 102 3.78 10.51 -5.59
CA GLN A 102 2.55 10.57 -6.36
C GLN A 102 2.80 10.02 -7.78
N LEU A 103 2.36 8.79 -8.04
CA LEU A 103 2.41 8.19 -9.37
C LEU A 103 1.34 8.81 -10.30
N PRO A 104 1.59 8.88 -11.62
CA PRO A 104 0.56 9.27 -12.59
C PRO A 104 -0.73 8.45 -12.42
N SER A 105 -1.89 9.10 -12.49
CA SER A 105 -3.19 8.41 -12.39
C SER A 105 -3.65 7.81 -13.72
N ASP A 106 -3.11 8.28 -14.83
CA ASP A 106 -3.49 7.81 -16.17
C ASP A 106 -2.39 6.91 -16.75
N VAL A 107 -2.81 5.99 -17.62
CA VAL A 107 -1.93 5.08 -18.36
C VAL A 107 -1.23 5.86 -19.46
N ALA A 108 0.06 5.59 -19.70
CA ALA A 108 0.81 6.24 -20.77
C ALA A 108 0.20 5.90 -22.13
N ARG A 109 -0.11 6.94 -22.93
CA ARG A 109 -0.61 6.77 -24.29
C ARG A 109 0.47 6.17 -25.18
N ASP A 110 0.07 5.37 -26.16
CA ASP A 110 1.00 4.87 -27.19
C ASP A 110 1.59 6.01 -28.03
N LEU A 111 2.66 5.71 -28.77
CA LEU A 111 3.34 6.70 -29.61
C LEU A 111 2.46 7.05 -30.83
N PRO A 112 2.25 8.34 -31.17
CA PRO A 112 1.46 8.73 -32.33
C PRO A 112 1.97 8.13 -33.65
N GLY A 113 1.03 7.73 -34.52
CA GLY A 113 1.27 7.05 -35.80
C GLY A 113 1.94 7.92 -36.87
N ASP A 114 1.93 9.23 -36.64
CA ASP A 114 2.44 10.34 -37.45
C ASP A 114 3.77 10.93 -36.94
N LEU A 115 4.31 10.48 -35.79
CA LEU A 115 5.61 10.94 -35.29
C LEU A 115 6.73 10.82 -36.35
N PRO A 116 7.56 11.87 -36.56
CA PRO A 116 8.76 11.80 -37.39
C PRO A 116 9.69 10.64 -36.98
N PRO A 117 10.48 10.06 -37.91
CA PRO A 117 11.29 8.87 -37.64
C PRO A 117 12.21 8.99 -36.40
N ASP A 118 12.91 10.12 -36.27
CA ASP A 118 13.85 10.34 -35.16
C ASP A 118 13.14 10.56 -33.82
N GLN A 119 12.03 11.30 -33.83
CA GLN A 119 11.13 11.48 -32.69
C GLN A 119 10.60 10.12 -32.20
N ARG A 120 10.11 9.29 -33.13
CA ARG A 120 9.69 7.91 -32.83
C ARG A 120 10.84 7.05 -32.29
N GLN A 121 12.05 7.19 -32.85
CA GLN A 121 13.22 6.42 -32.45
C GLN A 121 13.60 6.68 -30.99
N TRP A 122 13.84 7.93 -30.58
CA TRP A 122 14.29 8.20 -29.21
C TRP A 122 13.20 7.91 -28.18
N GLN A 123 11.93 8.22 -28.47
CA GLN A 123 10.82 7.94 -27.56
C GLN A 123 10.59 6.43 -27.38
N SER A 124 10.71 5.64 -28.45
CA SER A 124 10.61 4.17 -28.39
C SER A 124 11.78 3.56 -27.62
N GLN A 125 13.01 4.03 -27.86
CA GLN A 125 14.20 3.59 -27.12
C GLN A 125 14.10 3.94 -25.63
N LEU A 126 13.64 5.14 -25.28
CA LEU A 126 13.49 5.59 -23.89
C LEU A 126 12.47 4.72 -23.13
N ARG A 127 11.27 4.54 -23.70
CA ARG A 127 10.22 3.66 -23.14
C ARG A 127 10.72 2.22 -22.97
N THR A 128 11.55 1.73 -23.90
CA THR A 128 12.13 0.38 -23.86
C THR A 128 13.19 0.26 -22.75
N LEU A 129 14.09 1.24 -22.60
CA LEU A 129 15.07 1.26 -21.52
C LEU A 129 14.42 1.37 -20.14
N GLN A 130 13.39 2.23 -20.01
CA GLN A 130 12.61 2.40 -18.78
C GLN A 130 11.97 1.07 -18.35
N ARG A 131 11.19 0.44 -19.23
CA ARG A 131 10.56 -0.87 -18.97
C ARG A 131 11.59 -1.95 -18.62
N LYS A 132 12.74 -1.99 -19.32
CA LYS A 132 13.83 -2.93 -19.04
C LYS A 132 14.47 -2.71 -17.66
N HIS A 133 14.69 -1.46 -17.27
CA HIS A 133 15.26 -1.12 -15.95
C HIS A 133 14.26 -1.40 -14.82
N ALA A 134 12.99 -0.99 -14.98
CA ALA A 134 11.91 -1.29 -14.05
C ALA A 134 11.76 -2.81 -13.81
N GLN A 135 11.77 -3.62 -14.88
CA GLN A 135 11.73 -5.07 -14.75
C GLN A 135 12.95 -5.65 -13.99
N ALA A 136 14.14 -5.07 -14.17
CA ALA A 136 15.34 -5.48 -13.41
C ALA A 136 15.24 -5.11 -11.92
N LEU A 137 14.75 -3.90 -11.60
CA LEU A 137 14.46 -3.46 -10.23
C LEU A 137 13.42 -4.37 -9.56
N PHE A 138 12.37 -4.78 -10.28
CA PHE A 138 11.35 -5.71 -9.79
C PHE A 138 11.89 -7.13 -9.56
N VAL A 139 12.82 -7.61 -10.39
CA VAL A 139 13.50 -8.90 -10.15
C VAL A 139 14.45 -8.81 -8.95
N LEU A 140 15.12 -7.66 -8.75
CA LEU A 140 15.94 -7.42 -7.57
C LEU A 140 15.08 -7.35 -6.29
N SER A 141 13.94 -6.64 -6.30
CA SER A 141 13.06 -6.51 -5.13
C SER A 141 12.55 -7.86 -4.62
N ARG A 142 12.20 -8.79 -5.52
CA ARG A 142 11.84 -10.18 -5.16
C ARG A 142 12.98 -10.95 -4.49
N ARG A 143 14.24 -10.70 -4.88
CA ARG A 143 15.44 -11.31 -4.26
C ARG A 143 15.77 -10.68 -2.90
N VAL A 144 15.61 -9.37 -2.78
CA VAL A 144 15.78 -8.59 -1.54
C VAL A 144 14.73 -9.00 -0.49
N LEU A 145 13.46 -9.15 -0.89
CA LEU A 145 12.40 -9.65 -0.02
C LEU A 145 12.68 -11.07 0.49
N LYS A 146 13.09 -11.99 -0.40
CA LYS A 146 13.48 -13.36 -0.02
C LYS A 146 14.71 -13.44 0.90
N ALA A 147 15.41 -12.33 1.12
CA ALA A 147 16.50 -12.21 2.08
C ALA A 147 16.09 -11.53 3.41
N GLY A 148 14.81 -11.19 3.59
CA GLY A 148 14.26 -10.56 4.79
C GLY A 148 14.26 -9.02 4.78
N PHE A 149 14.81 -8.38 3.74
CA PHE A 149 14.99 -6.92 3.68
C PHE A 149 13.74 -6.20 3.14
N THR A 150 12.60 -6.38 3.82
CA THR A 150 11.27 -5.91 3.40
C THR A 150 11.23 -4.44 2.96
N SER A 151 11.77 -3.51 3.75
CA SER A 151 11.71 -2.08 3.44
C SER A 151 12.42 -1.75 2.12
N PHE A 152 13.63 -2.29 1.93
CA PHE A 152 14.41 -2.09 0.69
C PHE A 152 13.79 -2.79 -0.52
N ALA A 153 13.06 -3.90 -0.32
CA ALA A 153 12.25 -4.49 -1.37
C ALA A 153 11.08 -3.55 -1.79
N PHE A 154 10.47 -2.83 -0.85
CA PHE A 154 9.45 -1.82 -1.17
C PHE A 154 10.03 -0.55 -1.80
N ASP A 155 11.25 -0.13 -1.44
CA ASP A 155 11.96 0.96 -2.14
C ASP A 155 12.17 0.64 -3.62
N LEU A 156 12.66 -0.57 -3.92
CA LEU A 156 12.84 -1.05 -5.30
C LEU A 156 11.51 -1.18 -6.07
N VAL A 157 10.39 -1.45 -5.38
CA VAL A 157 9.04 -1.46 -5.98
C VAL A 157 8.53 -0.03 -6.23
N ARG A 158 8.81 0.93 -5.34
CA ARG A 158 8.56 2.36 -5.59
C ARG A 158 9.35 2.83 -6.82
N GLU A 159 10.65 2.50 -6.88
CA GLU A 159 11.52 2.83 -8.01
C GLU A 159 11.01 2.20 -9.32
N THR A 160 10.63 0.92 -9.29
CA THR A 160 10.00 0.23 -10.44
C THR A 160 8.80 1.00 -10.99
N ALA A 161 7.91 1.50 -10.12
CA ALA A 161 6.72 2.25 -10.51
C ALA A 161 7.01 3.69 -10.95
N VAL A 162 8.14 4.27 -10.54
CA VAL A 162 8.63 5.57 -11.01
C VAL A 162 9.24 5.45 -12.41
N THR A 163 10.07 4.41 -12.64
CA THR A 163 10.69 4.16 -13.94
C THR A 163 9.69 3.68 -14.99
N ASP A 164 8.75 2.79 -14.61
CA ASP A 164 7.64 2.35 -15.46
C ASP A 164 6.30 2.54 -14.72
N PRO A 165 5.65 3.70 -14.89
CA PRO A 165 4.33 3.98 -14.32
C PRO A 165 3.22 3.01 -14.75
N ASP A 166 3.41 2.20 -15.79
CA ASP A 166 2.44 1.18 -16.24
C ASP A 166 2.80 -0.25 -15.82
N SER A 167 3.86 -0.42 -15.03
CA SER A 167 4.28 -1.70 -14.47
C SER A 167 3.17 -2.31 -13.62
N ARG A 168 2.41 -3.25 -14.23
CA ARG A 168 1.21 -3.86 -13.63
C ARG A 168 1.52 -4.56 -12.31
N THR A 169 2.72 -5.12 -12.17
CA THR A 169 3.18 -5.81 -10.96
C THR A 169 3.49 -4.82 -9.84
N ALA A 170 4.24 -3.75 -10.11
CA ALA A 170 4.52 -2.71 -9.13
C ALA A 170 3.25 -1.97 -8.69
N ARG A 171 2.37 -1.61 -9.65
CA ARG A 171 1.05 -1.04 -9.36
C ARG A 171 0.21 -1.94 -8.46
N LYS A 172 0.12 -3.26 -8.74
CA LYS A 172 -0.60 -4.22 -7.88
C LYS A 172 -0.01 -4.30 -6.47
N LEU A 173 1.32 -4.25 -6.31
CA LEU A 173 1.97 -4.23 -4.99
C LEU A 173 1.71 -2.94 -4.21
N LEU A 174 1.69 -1.80 -4.90
CA LEU A 174 1.38 -0.48 -4.35
C LEU A 174 -0.14 -0.23 -4.19
N GLY A 175 -0.96 -1.28 -4.29
CA GLY A 175 -2.40 -1.22 -4.03
C GLY A 175 -3.28 -0.71 -5.18
N PHE A 176 -2.73 -0.47 -6.37
CA PHE A 176 -3.49 0.01 -7.54
C PHE A 176 -4.03 -1.12 -8.42
N VAL A 177 -5.15 -0.85 -9.08
CA VAL A 177 -5.76 -1.65 -10.14
C VAL A 177 -6.00 -0.78 -11.38
N ARG A 178 -5.98 -1.39 -12.58
CA ARG A 178 -6.30 -0.66 -13.81
C ARG A 178 -7.81 -0.64 -14.04
N PHE A 179 -8.34 0.53 -14.37
CA PHE A 179 -9.74 0.74 -14.78
C PHE A 179 -9.73 1.59 -16.06
N GLY A 180 -10.03 0.97 -17.21
CA GLY A 180 -9.86 1.60 -18.52
C GLY A 180 -8.41 2.04 -18.74
N ASN A 181 -8.22 3.34 -18.98
CA ASN A 181 -6.92 3.99 -19.15
C ASN A 181 -6.43 4.70 -17.88
N ARG A 182 -6.89 4.30 -16.69
CA ARG A 182 -6.48 4.88 -15.41
C ARG A 182 -5.98 3.82 -14.43
N TRP A 183 -4.99 4.18 -13.63
CA TRP A 183 -4.58 3.50 -12.42
C TRP A 183 -5.33 4.08 -11.23
N VAL A 184 -6.16 3.27 -10.60
CA VAL A 184 -7.04 3.68 -9.52
C VAL A 184 -6.93 2.69 -8.37
N THR A 185 -7.38 3.09 -7.19
CA THR A 185 -7.48 2.19 -6.05
C THR A 185 -8.68 1.23 -6.18
N PRO A 186 -8.75 0.13 -5.41
CA PRO A 186 -9.87 -0.80 -5.44
C PRO A 186 -11.21 -0.17 -5.06
N PHE A 187 -11.27 0.83 -4.17
CA PHE A 187 -12.52 1.55 -3.89
C PHE A 187 -12.90 2.49 -5.02
N ALA A 188 -11.96 3.30 -5.53
CA ALA A 188 -12.21 4.16 -6.68
C ALA A 188 -12.71 3.37 -7.89
N SER A 189 -12.15 2.18 -8.17
CA SER A 189 -12.65 1.27 -9.21
C SER A 189 -14.11 0.85 -8.99
N ARG A 190 -14.55 0.62 -7.74
CA ARG A 190 -15.96 0.30 -7.41
C ARG A 190 -16.88 1.50 -7.61
N GLN A 191 -16.42 2.72 -7.33
CA GLN A 191 -17.22 3.93 -7.52
C GLN A 191 -17.33 4.30 -9.01
N LEU A 192 -16.24 4.21 -9.78
CA LEU A 192 -16.25 4.40 -11.23
C LEU A 192 -17.16 3.39 -11.95
N ARG A 193 -17.17 2.11 -11.51
CA ARG A 193 -18.14 1.09 -11.99
C ARG A 193 -19.61 1.47 -11.72
N ARG A 194 -19.87 2.26 -10.67
CA ARG A 194 -21.20 2.81 -10.33
C ARG A 194 -21.48 4.16 -11.00
N ARG A 195 -20.69 4.55 -12.01
CA ARG A 195 -20.76 5.86 -12.69
C ARG A 195 -20.66 7.06 -11.71
N HIS A 196 -19.95 6.87 -10.59
CA HIS A 196 -19.57 7.96 -9.70
C HIS A 196 -18.19 8.51 -10.09
N VAL A 197 -17.97 9.79 -9.82
CA VAL A 197 -16.71 10.52 -10.05
C VAL A 197 -16.25 11.17 -8.75
N TRP A 198 -14.93 11.35 -8.58
CA TRP A 198 -14.38 12.12 -7.48
C TRP A 198 -14.41 13.60 -7.86
N HIS A 199 -15.14 14.41 -7.08
CA HIS A 199 -15.13 15.85 -7.17
C HIS A 199 -14.31 16.43 -6.01
N LYS A 200 -13.29 17.24 -6.31
CA LYS A 200 -12.33 17.81 -5.34
C LYS A 200 -12.97 18.54 -4.15
N THR A 201 -14.19 19.03 -4.31
CA THR A 201 -14.93 19.78 -3.28
C THR A 201 -16.03 18.94 -2.59
N PHE A 202 -16.49 17.84 -3.20
CA PHE A 202 -17.71 17.12 -2.78
C PHE A 202 -17.55 15.59 -2.62
N GLY A 203 -16.35 15.04 -2.90
CA GLY A 203 -16.06 13.62 -2.79
C GLY A 203 -16.67 12.80 -3.92
N TRP A 204 -17.08 11.55 -3.65
CA TRP A 204 -17.69 10.68 -4.66
C TRP A 204 -19.17 11.02 -4.90
N LEU A 205 -19.46 11.65 -6.03
CA LEU A 205 -20.82 11.92 -6.51
C LEU A 205 -21.17 11.05 -7.72
N PRO A 206 -22.46 10.69 -7.95
CA PRO A 206 -22.91 10.24 -9.26
C PRO A 206 -22.55 11.30 -10.33
N ALA A 207 -22.08 10.89 -11.51
CA ALA A 207 -21.65 11.83 -12.55
C ALA A 207 -22.76 12.84 -12.94
N THR A 208 -24.02 12.40 -12.94
CA THR A 208 -25.21 13.22 -13.22
C THR A 208 -25.59 14.20 -12.10
N HIS A 209 -24.86 14.23 -10.98
CA HIS A 209 -25.10 15.15 -9.87
C HIS A 209 -24.11 16.32 -9.82
N VAL A 210 -22.99 16.26 -10.57
CA VAL A 210 -21.87 17.20 -10.42
C VAL A 210 -22.29 18.65 -10.69
N GLU A 211 -22.84 18.92 -11.88
CA GLU A 211 -23.35 20.24 -12.30
C GLU A 211 -24.36 20.85 -11.31
N LYS A 212 -25.18 20.01 -10.67
CA LYS A 212 -26.14 20.45 -9.64
C LYS A 212 -25.47 20.80 -8.32
N TYR A 213 -24.39 20.10 -7.96
CA TYR A 213 -23.60 20.44 -6.78
C TYR A 213 -22.74 21.71 -7.00
N GLU A 214 -22.24 21.91 -8.22
CA GLU A 214 -21.52 23.12 -8.64
C GLU A 214 -22.47 24.34 -8.68
N SER A 215 -23.70 24.18 -9.16
CA SER A 215 -24.76 25.22 -9.12
C SER A 215 -25.47 25.35 -7.76
N GLY A 216 -24.85 24.91 -6.66
CA GLY A 216 -25.31 25.18 -5.29
C GLY A 216 -26.52 24.36 -4.81
N GLN A 217 -26.99 23.37 -5.59
CA GLN A 217 -27.95 22.38 -5.10
C GLN A 217 -27.24 21.24 -4.36
N ARG A 218 -27.99 20.49 -3.55
CA ARG A 218 -27.51 19.31 -2.81
C ARG A 218 -28.58 18.23 -2.80
N TYR A 219 -28.17 16.95 -2.81
CA TYR A 219 -29.09 15.82 -2.82
C TYR A 219 -29.25 15.22 -1.42
N PHE A 220 -30.32 15.59 -0.72
CA PHE A 220 -30.59 15.21 0.66
C PHE A 220 -31.87 14.38 0.76
N LYS A 221 -31.79 13.16 1.33
CA LYS A 221 -32.93 12.24 1.56
C LYS A 221 -33.89 12.16 0.36
N ARG A 222 -33.35 11.84 -0.83
CA ARG A 222 -34.04 11.65 -2.12
C ARG A 222 -34.61 12.92 -2.80
N ARG A 223 -34.39 14.13 -2.24
CA ARG A 223 -34.79 15.41 -2.85
C ARG A 223 -33.60 16.31 -3.10
N TRP A 224 -33.76 17.25 -4.03
CA TRP A 224 -32.84 18.39 -4.21
C TRP A 224 -33.23 19.52 -3.26
N VAL A 225 -32.23 20.18 -2.66
CA VAL A 225 -32.36 21.38 -1.80
C VAL A 225 -31.20 22.34 -2.11
N SER A 226 -31.24 23.60 -1.66
CA SER A 226 -30.08 24.49 -1.70
C SER A 226 -28.98 24.04 -0.72
N ALA A 227 -27.74 24.46 -0.95
CA ALA A 227 -26.62 24.20 -0.06
C ALA A 227 -26.88 24.64 1.38
N ASP A 228 -27.40 25.86 1.59
CA ASP A 228 -27.72 26.39 2.92
C ASP A 228 -28.80 25.54 3.61
N ARG A 229 -29.80 25.06 2.85
CA ARG A 229 -30.85 24.21 3.41
C ARG A 229 -30.35 22.81 3.70
N GLU A 230 -29.37 22.27 2.97
CA GLU A 230 -28.66 21.06 3.40
C GLU A 230 -27.87 21.31 4.68
N ALA A 231 -27.07 22.38 4.76
CA ALA A 231 -26.26 22.71 5.93
C ALA A 231 -27.13 22.85 7.20
N GLU A 232 -28.28 23.51 7.10
CA GLU A 232 -29.24 23.61 8.19
C GLU A 232 -29.80 22.24 8.61
N LEU A 233 -30.20 21.41 7.64
CA LEU A 233 -30.70 20.04 7.88
C LEU A 233 -29.63 19.09 8.44
N ARG A 234 -28.35 19.45 8.31
CA ARG A 234 -27.19 18.64 8.75
C ARG A 234 -26.47 19.16 9.98
N ARG A 235 -26.91 20.28 10.59
CA ARG A 235 -26.43 20.70 11.93
C ARG A 235 -26.56 19.56 12.96
N ASP A 236 -27.65 18.80 12.89
CA ASP A 236 -27.82 17.56 13.65
C ASP A 236 -26.89 16.48 13.09
N PHE A 237 -25.87 16.07 13.87
CA PHE A 237 -24.87 15.05 13.49
C PHE A 237 -25.48 13.69 13.12
N ARG A 238 -26.74 13.39 13.49
CA ARG A 238 -27.47 12.21 12.99
C ARG A 238 -27.72 12.26 11.48
N ASN A 239 -27.64 13.45 10.88
CA ASN A 239 -27.75 13.72 9.44
C ASN A 239 -26.40 14.14 8.82
N ALA A 240 -25.28 13.98 9.52
CA ALA A 240 -23.94 14.40 9.08
C ALA A 240 -23.62 14.06 7.60
N TRP A 241 -22.84 14.91 6.94
CA TRP A 241 -22.22 14.56 5.66
C TRP A 241 -21.27 13.37 5.87
N GLU A 242 -21.27 12.43 4.92
CA GLU A 242 -20.45 11.22 4.98
C GLU A 242 -19.54 11.16 3.76
N VAL A 243 -18.26 11.52 3.94
CA VAL A 243 -17.23 11.42 2.91
C VAL A 243 -16.49 10.11 3.09
N ARG A 244 -16.56 9.26 2.07
CA ARG A 244 -15.92 7.93 2.09
C ARG A 244 -14.85 7.81 1.02
N THR A 245 -13.67 7.35 1.43
CA THR A 245 -12.51 7.08 0.57
C THR A 245 -12.16 5.58 0.62
N ASP A 246 -10.93 5.19 0.27
CA ASP A 246 -10.48 3.80 0.27
C ASP A 246 -10.43 3.20 1.68
N HIS A 247 -9.86 3.96 2.60
CA HIS A 247 -9.55 3.52 3.96
C HIS A 247 -10.39 4.26 5.02
N TYR A 248 -10.94 5.44 4.71
CA TYR A 248 -11.65 6.28 5.69
C TYR A 248 -13.14 6.51 5.40
N LEU A 249 -13.86 6.82 6.47
CA LEU A 249 -15.21 7.38 6.47
C LEU A 249 -15.24 8.58 7.42
N VAL A 250 -15.15 9.79 6.86
CA VAL A 250 -15.27 11.05 7.60
C VAL A 250 -16.75 11.41 7.70
N ARG A 251 -17.25 11.59 8.91
CA ARG A 251 -18.61 12.00 9.23
C ARG A 251 -18.55 13.38 9.89
N THR A 252 -19.23 14.37 9.32
CA THR A 252 -19.10 15.78 9.72
C THR A 252 -20.41 16.53 9.67
N ASN A 253 -20.61 17.47 10.60
CA ASN A 253 -21.67 18.48 10.57
C ASN A 253 -21.13 19.92 10.42
N HIS A 254 -19.84 20.07 10.09
CA HIS A 254 -19.24 21.34 9.73
C HIS A 254 -19.61 21.75 8.29
N SER A 255 -19.10 21.00 7.31
CA SER A 255 -19.37 21.16 5.87
C SER A 255 -19.00 19.86 5.15
N LEU A 256 -19.57 19.63 3.95
CA LEU A 256 -19.14 18.51 3.09
C LEU A 256 -17.69 18.70 2.67
N GLU A 257 -17.36 19.95 2.39
CA GLU A 257 -16.14 20.44 1.76
C GLU A 257 -14.92 20.21 2.67
N GLU A 258 -14.99 20.55 3.97
CA GLU A 258 -13.92 20.22 4.92
C GLU A 258 -13.86 18.69 5.20
N GLY A 259 -14.99 17.98 5.08
CA GLY A 259 -15.00 16.51 5.12
C GLY A 259 -14.17 15.86 4.01
N VAL A 260 -14.15 16.47 2.81
CA VAL A 260 -13.31 16.04 1.68
C VAL A 260 -11.85 16.37 1.93
N VAL A 261 -11.55 17.59 2.37
CA VAL A 261 -10.18 18.00 2.73
C VAL A 261 -9.59 17.10 3.79
N LEU A 262 -10.33 16.78 4.86
CA LEU A 262 -9.91 15.83 5.91
C LEU A 262 -9.63 14.44 5.33
N ALA A 263 -10.50 13.92 4.48
CA ALA A 263 -10.35 12.59 3.89
C ALA A 263 -9.11 12.50 2.98
N GLU A 264 -8.80 13.53 2.19
CA GLU A 264 -7.59 13.56 1.36
C GLU A 264 -6.29 13.64 2.19
N HIS A 265 -6.29 14.38 3.31
CA HIS A 265 -5.17 14.38 4.26
C HIS A 265 -4.98 13.01 4.91
N LEU A 266 -6.06 12.35 5.33
CA LEU A 266 -6.02 11.01 5.96
C LEU A 266 -5.53 9.93 4.98
N GLU A 267 -6.01 9.92 3.73
CA GLU A 267 -5.51 9.02 2.68
C GLU A 267 -4.04 9.28 2.31
N THR A 268 -3.58 10.52 2.42
CA THR A 268 -2.15 10.87 2.23
C THR A 268 -1.30 10.34 3.38
N PHE A 269 -1.74 10.54 4.62
CA PHE A 269 -1.07 10.03 5.82
C PHE A 269 -1.03 8.50 5.85
N HIS A 270 -2.15 7.82 5.65
CA HIS A 270 -2.24 6.35 5.58
C HIS A 270 -1.27 5.78 4.53
N ARG A 271 -1.20 6.40 3.34
CA ARG A 271 -0.27 5.98 2.27
C ARG A 271 1.19 6.09 2.70
N PHE A 272 1.57 7.19 3.36
CA PHE A 272 2.91 7.38 3.91
C PHE A 272 3.22 6.40 5.06
N PHE A 273 2.28 6.19 5.98
CA PHE A 273 2.45 5.32 7.14
C PHE A 273 2.63 3.86 6.72
N HIS A 274 1.74 3.34 5.86
CA HIS A 274 1.85 1.98 5.34
C HIS A 274 3.00 1.79 4.34
N SER A 275 3.47 2.84 3.64
CA SER A 275 4.66 2.72 2.77
C SER A 275 5.97 2.71 3.56
N THR A 276 6.00 3.33 4.75
CA THR A 276 7.14 3.40 5.67
C THR A 276 7.22 2.14 6.53
N PHE A 277 6.12 1.75 7.18
CA PHE A 277 6.05 0.62 8.11
C PHE A 277 5.52 -0.67 7.45
N ALA A 278 5.84 -0.89 6.17
CA ALA A 278 5.30 -1.99 5.36
C ALA A 278 5.54 -3.40 5.95
N GLY A 279 6.62 -3.59 6.71
CA GLY A 279 6.94 -4.84 7.41
C GLY A 279 6.25 -5.06 8.76
N PHE A 280 5.59 -4.04 9.32
CA PHE A 280 4.73 -4.16 10.49
C PHE A 280 3.32 -4.62 10.08
N PHE A 281 2.78 -4.02 9.02
CA PHE A 281 1.38 -4.23 8.59
C PHE A 281 1.10 -5.51 7.80
N LYS A 282 2.12 -6.32 7.51
CA LYS A 282 1.99 -7.57 6.75
C LYS A 282 3.03 -8.57 7.21
N SER A 283 2.60 -9.81 7.45
CA SER A 283 3.55 -10.89 7.75
C SER A 283 4.43 -11.19 6.52
N PRO A 284 5.65 -11.74 6.69
CA PRO A 284 6.53 -12.06 5.56
C PRO A 284 5.85 -12.92 4.48
N GLU A 285 4.99 -13.85 4.88
CA GLU A 285 4.24 -14.75 3.99
C GLU A 285 3.16 -13.99 3.20
N GLN A 286 2.52 -12.98 3.81
CA GLN A 286 1.56 -12.11 3.12
C GLN A 286 2.26 -11.23 2.07
N ILE A 287 3.45 -10.69 2.40
CA ILE A 287 4.25 -9.90 1.46
C ILE A 287 4.78 -10.81 0.33
N GLN A 288 5.27 -12.01 0.64
CA GLN A 288 5.72 -12.97 -0.36
C GLN A 288 4.61 -13.35 -1.34
N LYS A 289 3.40 -13.70 -0.85
CA LYS A 289 2.24 -14.01 -1.70
C LYS A 289 1.84 -12.82 -2.60
N LEU A 290 2.00 -11.59 -2.12
CA LEU A 290 1.80 -10.39 -2.96
C LEU A 290 2.85 -10.30 -4.08
N PHE A 291 4.14 -10.47 -3.77
CA PHE A 291 5.27 -10.41 -4.72
C PHE A 291 5.35 -11.59 -5.69
N GLU A 292 4.74 -12.73 -5.34
CA GLU A 292 4.57 -13.88 -6.23
C GLU A 292 3.30 -13.79 -7.09
N GLY A 293 2.42 -12.83 -6.82
CA GLY A 293 1.13 -12.68 -7.50
C GLY A 293 0.09 -13.73 -7.09
N THR A 294 0.52 -14.81 -6.43
CA THR A 294 -0.25 -15.95 -5.88
C THR A 294 -1.20 -15.54 -4.76
N SER A 295 -1.05 -14.33 -4.20
CA SER A 295 -2.14 -13.61 -3.53
C SER A 295 -3.33 -13.46 -4.48
N ARG A 296 -4.23 -14.44 -4.36
CA ARG A 296 -5.64 -14.34 -4.70
C ARG A 296 -6.23 -13.17 -3.90
N VAL A 297 -6.12 -11.97 -4.44
CA VAL A 297 -7.28 -11.06 -4.45
C VAL A 297 -8.36 -11.87 -5.15
N THR A 298 -9.26 -12.46 -4.35
CA THR A 298 -10.18 -13.49 -4.83
C THR A 298 -11.08 -12.93 -5.94
N SER A 299 -11.44 -13.80 -6.89
CA SER A 299 -12.43 -13.47 -7.93
C SER A 299 -13.79 -13.13 -7.30
N GLY A 300 -14.07 -13.68 -6.11
CA GLY A 300 -15.11 -13.18 -5.21
C GLY A 300 -14.68 -11.89 -4.50
N VAL A 301 -15.54 -10.88 -4.57
CA VAL A 301 -15.45 -9.53 -4.00
C VAL A 301 -14.47 -9.40 -2.82
N PRO A 302 -13.43 -8.53 -2.90
CA PRO A 302 -12.55 -8.26 -1.77
C PRO A 302 -13.37 -7.89 -0.54
N LYS A 303 -13.23 -8.68 0.54
CA LYS A 303 -13.98 -8.53 1.79
C LYS A 303 -13.89 -7.07 2.22
N LEU A 304 -15.03 -6.37 2.25
CA LEU A 304 -15.04 -4.91 2.35
C LEU A 304 -14.40 -4.49 3.67
N VAL A 305 -13.16 -4.00 3.61
CA VAL A 305 -12.45 -3.46 4.76
C VAL A 305 -13.35 -2.39 5.36
N ARG A 306 -13.66 -2.53 6.66
CA ARG A 306 -14.41 -1.51 7.39
C ARG A 306 -13.51 -0.27 7.41
N PRO A 307 -13.99 0.89 6.92
CA PRO A 307 -13.16 2.08 6.91
C PRO A 307 -12.88 2.51 8.34
N HIS A 308 -11.71 3.09 8.56
CA HIS A 308 -11.38 3.85 9.75
C HIS A 308 -12.36 5.03 9.83
N VAL A 309 -13.10 5.14 10.93
CA VAL A 309 -14.20 6.10 11.07
C VAL A 309 -13.69 7.36 11.76
N VAL A 310 -14.00 8.51 11.21
CA VAL A 310 -13.62 9.81 11.75
C VAL A 310 -14.87 10.65 11.97
N HIS A 311 -15.03 11.22 13.16
CA HIS A 311 -16.09 12.16 13.49
C HIS A 311 -15.48 13.56 13.67
N TYR A 312 -15.90 14.50 12.83
CA TYR A 312 -15.44 15.90 12.87
C TYR A 312 -16.62 16.82 13.17
N TYR A 313 -16.69 17.35 14.38
CA TYR A 313 -17.79 18.21 14.82
C TYR A 313 -17.59 19.67 14.38
N ARG A 314 -18.69 20.37 14.12
CA ARG A 314 -18.75 21.79 13.73
C ARG A 314 -18.09 22.78 14.68
N ASP A 315 -17.93 22.43 15.96
CA ASP A 315 -17.34 23.26 17.00
C ASP A 315 -16.87 22.40 18.19
N ARG A 316 -16.00 22.96 19.03
CA ARG A 316 -15.43 22.28 20.20
C ARG A 316 -16.48 21.92 21.25
N ASP A 317 -17.55 22.69 21.36
CA ASP A 317 -18.56 22.46 22.38
C ASP A 317 -19.53 21.34 22.00
N GLU A 318 -19.77 21.06 20.72
CA GLU A 318 -20.47 19.83 20.32
C GLU A 318 -19.62 18.59 20.62
N TYR A 319 -18.33 18.60 20.25
CA TYR A 319 -17.38 17.54 20.60
C TYR A 319 -17.40 17.24 22.11
N ARG A 320 -17.33 18.29 22.95
CA ARG A 320 -17.47 18.19 24.42
C ARG A 320 -18.82 17.63 24.84
N ARG A 321 -19.95 18.20 24.38
CA ARG A 321 -21.31 17.75 24.72
C ARG A 321 -21.54 16.28 24.36
N THR A 322 -21.03 15.82 23.21
CA THR A 322 -21.20 14.45 22.73
C THR A 322 -20.36 13.44 23.51
N LEU A 323 -19.12 13.80 23.89
CA LEU A 323 -18.17 12.85 24.48
C LEU A 323 -18.04 12.91 26.01
N ARG A 324 -18.43 14.01 26.68
CA ARG A 324 -18.27 14.17 28.15
C ARG A 324 -18.97 13.07 28.98
N ARG A 325 -20.05 12.47 28.44
CA ARG A 325 -20.74 11.30 29.05
C ARG A 325 -19.90 10.02 29.08
N ARG A 326 -18.91 9.90 28.19
CA ARG A 326 -17.98 8.75 28.10
C ARG A 326 -16.64 9.06 28.75
N ILE A 327 -16.17 10.29 28.59
CA ILE A 327 -14.88 10.76 29.10
C ILE A 327 -15.10 12.08 29.83
N PRO A 328 -15.20 12.08 31.17
CA PRO A 328 -15.45 13.29 31.95
C PRO A 328 -14.42 14.40 31.72
N GLN A 329 -13.17 14.04 31.43
CA GLN A 329 -12.06 14.98 31.19
C GLN A 329 -11.91 15.43 29.73
N ILE A 330 -12.92 15.23 28.85
CA ILE A 330 -12.80 15.58 27.42
C ILE A 330 -12.39 17.04 27.16
N ASP A 331 -12.67 17.94 28.09
CA ASP A 331 -12.44 19.38 27.97
C ASP A 331 -10.98 19.82 27.78
N ILE A 332 -10.00 18.98 28.17
CA ILE A 332 -8.55 19.24 27.95
C ILE A 332 -8.04 18.72 26.59
N THR A 333 -8.83 17.92 25.88
CA THR A 333 -8.40 17.28 24.63
C THR A 333 -8.56 18.20 23.41
N ASN A 334 -7.70 17.98 22.40
CA ASN A 334 -7.75 18.65 21.09
C ASN A 334 -8.18 17.70 19.95
N GLY A 335 -8.28 16.41 20.27
CA GLY A 335 -8.69 15.27 19.44
C GLY A 335 -8.63 14.03 20.32
N LEU A 336 -9.18 12.91 19.83
CA LEU A 336 -9.22 11.66 20.58
C LEU A 336 -9.52 10.46 19.66
N TYR A 337 -8.66 9.45 19.65
CA TYR A 337 -9.04 8.10 19.24
C TYR A 337 -9.63 7.29 20.40
N MET A 338 -10.74 6.58 20.15
CA MET A 338 -11.30 5.62 21.10
C MET A 338 -11.16 4.19 20.59
N THR A 339 -10.56 3.30 21.40
CA THR A 339 -10.33 1.89 21.07
C THR A 339 -11.61 1.07 20.90
N ASP A 340 -12.65 1.42 21.67
CA ASP A 340 -13.84 0.59 21.86
C ASP A 340 -14.74 0.55 20.61
N ASP A 341 -14.90 1.70 19.96
CA ASP A 341 -15.64 1.87 18.70
C ASP A 341 -14.73 2.09 17.48
N ARG A 342 -13.43 2.36 17.73
CA ARG A 342 -12.39 2.63 16.72
C ARG A 342 -12.64 3.91 15.93
N ILE A 343 -13.29 4.90 16.55
CA ILE A 343 -13.55 6.21 15.97
C ILE A 343 -12.48 7.20 16.45
N ALA A 344 -11.94 7.99 15.51
CA ALA A 344 -11.16 9.18 15.84
C ALA A 344 -12.08 10.42 15.81
N TYR A 345 -12.06 11.19 16.89
CA TYR A 345 -12.94 12.32 17.15
C TYR A 345 -12.16 13.63 17.14
N PHE A 346 -12.71 14.64 16.46
CA PHE A 346 -12.11 15.97 16.31
C PHE A 346 -13.21 17.04 16.23
N PHE A 347 -12.81 18.31 16.25
CA PHE A 347 -13.69 19.45 16.06
C PHE A 347 -13.07 20.51 15.14
N HIS A 348 -13.91 21.36 14.58
CA HIS A 348 -13.49 22.61 13.96
C HIS A 348 -13.19 23.68 15.01
N GLY A 349 -12.13 24.44 14.77
CA GLY A 349 -11.61 25.50 15.63
C GLY A 349 -10.19 25.89 15.22
N GLN A 350 -9.56 26.78 15.98
CA GLN A 350 -8.12 27.04 15.80
C GLN A 350 -7.30 25.78 16.18
N PRO A 351 -6.24 25.47 15.43
CA PRO A 351 -5.35 24.35 15.76
C PRO A 351 -4.57 24.66 17.04
N ALA A 352 -4.26 23.61 17.82
CA ALA A 352 -3.42 23.74 19.02
C ALA A 352 -1.97 24.14 18.69
N ASP A 353 -1.52 23.86 17.47
CA ASP A 353 -0.24 24.29 16.91
C ASP A 353 -0.48 24.95 15.54
N PRO A 354 -0.29 26.27 15.39
CA PRO A 354 -0.46 26.97 14.11
C PRO A 354 0.57 26.61 13.03
N LEU A 355 1.76 26.12 13.41
CA LEU A 355 2.79 25.67 12.46
C LEU A 355 2.48 24.27 11.92
N PHE A 356 1.84 23.43 12.76
CA PHE A 356 1.44 22.07 12.40
C PHE A 356 -0.08 21.86 12.57
N PRO A 357 -0.93 22.53 11.76
CA PRO A 357 -2.38 22.60 11.97
C PRO A 357 -3.15 21.27 11.80
N ARG A 358 -2.48 20.20 11.36
CA ARG A 358 -3.02 18.83 11.28
C ARG A 358 -2.27 17.83 12.19
N ALA A 359 -1.40 18.29 13.10
CA ALA A 359 -0.63 17.41 13.98
C ALA A 359 -1.51 16.44 14.79
N THR A 360 -2.59 16.94 15.39
CA THR A 360 -3.55 16.13 16.16
C THR A 360 -4.29 15.13 15.27
N LEU A 361 -4.65 15.52 14.04
CA LEU A 361 -5.27 14.61 13.06
C LEU A 361 -4.36 13.39 12.78
N PHE A 362 -3.05 13.62 12.61
CA PHE A 362 -2.09 12.55 12.37
C PHE A 362 -1.70 11.77 13.64
N HIS A 363 -1.76 12.39 14.83
CA HIS A 363 -1.57 11.70 16.11
C HIS A 363 -2.68 10.65 16.34
N GLU A 364 -3.96 11.05 16.32
CA GLU A 364 -5.07 10.11 16.52
C GLU A 364 -5.20 9.12 15.36
N ALA A 365 -4.88 9.54 14.12
CA ALA A 365 -4.80 8.61 12.99
C ALA A 365 -3.68 7.58 13.13
N THR A 366 -2.61 7.87 13.89
CA THR A 366 -1.58 6.87 14.23
C THR A 366 -2.17 5.80 15.14
N HIS A 367 -2.84 6.19 16.22
CA HIS A 367 -3.53 5.24 17.12
C HIS A 367 -4.63 4.44 16.43
N GLN A 368 -5.28 5.01 15.41
CA GLN A 368 -6.31 4.35 14.61
C GLN A 368 -5.78 3.35 13.57
N LEU A 369 -4.47 3.38 13.26
CA LEU A 369 -3.82 2.47 12.31
C LEU A 369 -3.02 1.34 12.99
N LEU A 370 -2.71 1.45 14.28
CA LEU A 370 -2.03 0.43 15.09
C LEU A 370 -3.01 -0.61 15.67
#